data_AF-A0A8S1D4X9-F1
#
_entry.id   AF-A0A8S1D4X9-F1
#
_cell.length_a   1.000
_cell.length_b   1.000
_cell.length_c   1.000
_cell.angle_alpha   90.00
_cell.angle_beta   90.00
_cell.angle_gamma   90.00
#
_symmetry.space_group_name_H-M   'P 1'
#
loop_
_entity.id
_entity.type
_entity.pdbx_description
1 polymer ?
#
loop_
_entity_poly.entity_id
_entity_poly.type
_entity_poly.pdbx_seq_one_letter_code
_entity_poly.pdbx_strand_id
1 'polypeptide(L)'
;MIKVDPKVGNISNVRCLNVSYNSLDNSTDVANVINSIPSLQLIDVSNNNLSHAPNISGRSDFSLHIANNEFLNCDGIKEQMLENIKFVHPDQTLCRKFVTITQWSKEDTVSLNLSSIASTIMIHKQCPPKCSCSESRIVTEKGENNQNQVSNIAVAVNCSYRHLTKMPESLPTYTTTLDVSHNNITSLNLNGLKPDSNYDKLNYINANYNEIKTLQTLEGSEFLKAFEYLSLKGNQISKIPHFLEKAVTGTPSGKGQILLSDNKFECNCDTALHMKPMLVALEKHIVDFENIYCNNMEIKIIDLVNEKVCTINEINYIYYIIVAEVLLLLLLVGKVSYDYWVFKHVGYLPWPASKMPRLPCDCVLEN
;
A
#
# COMPACT_ATOMS: atom_id res chain seq x y z
N MET A 1 30.04 39.55 5.56
CA MET A 1 29.57 39.16 4.22
C MET A 1 30.75 38.67 3.42
N ILE A 2 30.86 37.35 3.22
CA ILE A 2 31.85 36.78 2.30
C ILE A 2 31.25 36.91 0.91
N LYS A 3 31.71 37.89 0.12
CA LYS A 3 31.39 37.95 -1.31
C LYS A 3 32.41 37.07 -2.04
N VAL A 4 31.94 36.18 -2.90
CA VAL A 4 32.84 35.51 -3.84
C VAL A 4 33.34 36.57 -4.83
N ASP A 5 34.65 36.81 -4.85
CA ASP A 5 35.25 37.81 -5.73
C ASP A 5 34.96 37.44 -7.19
N PRO A 6 34.41 38.34 -8.03
CA PRO A 6 34.21 38.10 -9.47
C PRO A 6 35.47 37.65 -10.20
N LYS A 7 36.67 37.96 -9.67
CA LYS A 7 37.96 37.50 -10.21
C LYS A 7 38.16 35.98 -10.14
N VAL A 8 37.38 35.26 -9.34
CA VAL A 8 37.35 33.78 -9.34
C VAL A 8 36.92 33.23 -10.70
N GLY A 9 36.16 34.00 -11.49
CA GLY A 9 35.81 33.68 -12.89
C GLY A 9 37.00 33.64 -13.86
N ASN A 10 38.16 34.17 -13.46
CA ASN A 10 39.35 34.22 -14.32
C ASN A 10 40.22 32.95 -14.24
N ILE A 11 39.76 31.94 -13.48
CA ILE A 11 40.47 30.67 -13.31
C ILE A 11 39.98 29.69 -14.38
N SER A 12 40.62 29.71 -15.54
CA SER A 12 40.41 28.70 -16.58
C SER A 12 40.85 27.33 -16.06
N ASN A 13 39.96 26.32 -16.10
CA ASN A 13 40.15 24.90 -15.74
C ASN A 13 39.60 24.44 -14.38
N VAL A 14 38.93 25.29 -13.61
CA VAL A 14 38.22 24.81 -12.41
C VAL A 14 37.03 23.95 -12.83
N ARG A 15 37.00 22.71 -12.35
CA ARG A 15 35.89 21.75 -12.56
C ARG A 15 35.02 21.57 -11.32
N CYS A 16 35.61 21.68 -10.14
CA CYS A 16 34.92 21.56 -8.86
C CYS A 16 35.22 22.80 -8.02
N LEU A 17 34.18 23.40 -7.46
CA LEU A 17 34.31 24.53 -6.54
C LEU A 17 33.59 24.19 -5.24
N ASN A 18 34.33 24.15 -4.14
CA ASN A 18 33.77 23.93 -2.82
C ASN A 18 33.78 25.24 -2.01
N VAL A 19 32.59 25.70 -1.66
CA VAL A 19 32.34 26.87 -0.81
C VAL A 19 31.36 26.51 0.32
N SER A 20 31.36 25.24 0.74
CA SER A 20 30.58 24.76 1.88
C SER A 20 31.05 25.34 3.21
N TYR A 21 30.21 25.27 4.24
CA TYR A 21 30.51 25.76 5.62
C TYR A 21 30.91 27.24 5.65
N ASN A 22 30.23 28.04 4.85
CA ASN A 22 30.35 29.49 4.86
C ASN A 22 29.03 30.12 5.34
N SER A 23 28.95 31.45 5.28
CA SER A 23 27.71 32.20 5.55
C SER A 23 27.14 32.78 4.26
N LEU A 24 27.17 32.01 3.17
CA LEU A 24 26.59 32.42 1.89
C LEU A 24 25.06 32.42 2.01
N ASP A 25 24.44 33.42 1.42
CA ASP A 25 23.00 33.55 1.26
C ASP A 25 22.67 33.85 -0.22
N ASN A 26 21.39 33.99 -0.56
CA ASN A 26 21.01 34.32 -1.94
C ASN A 26 21.36 35.75 -2.38
N SER A 27 21.83 36.62 -1.48
CA SER A 27 22.41 37.92 -1.84
C SER A 27 23.84 37.77 -2.34
N THR A 28 24.46 36.63 -2.06
CA THR A 28 25.76 36.27 -2.57
C THR A 28 25.55 35.73 -3.99
N ASP A 29 26.10 36.42 -4.99
CA ASP A 29 25.97 36.17 -6.43
C ASP A 29 26.60 34.83 -6.90
N VAL A 30 26.28 33.71 -6.23
CA VAL A 30 26.78 32.37 -6.54
C VAL A 30 26.47 31.99 -7.99
N ALA A 31 25.29 32.39 -8.50
CA ALA A 31 24.93 32.20 -9.90
C ALA A 31 25.89 32.91 -10.87
N ASN A 32 26.37 34.12 -10.54
CA ASN A 32 27.33 34.85 -11.38
C ASN A 32 28.70 34.17 -11.36
N VAL A 33 29.13 33.64 -10.22
CA VAL A 33 30.36 32.84 -10.12
C VAL A 33 30.28 31.60 -11.00
N ILE A 34 29.17 30.86 -10.92
CA ILE A 34 28.92 29.69 -11.77
C ILE A 34 28.99 30.12 -13.24
N ASN A 35 28.29 31.18 -13.64
CA ASN A 35 28.25 31.66 -15.02
C ASN A 35 29.62 32.13 -15.53
N SER A 36 30.48 32.64 -14.65
CA SER A 36 31.82 33.10 -15.00
C SER A 36 32.86 31.99 -15.21
N ILE A 37 32.58 30.74 -14.80
CA ILE A 37 33.50 29.60 -14.95
C ILE A 37 32.88 28.54 -15.87
N PRO A 38 33.03 28.62 -17.19
CA PRO A 38 32.41 27.68 -18.13
C PRO A 38 32.80 26.21 -17.89
N SER A 39 34.04 25.95 -17.43
CA SER A 39 34.56 24.60 -17.19
C SER A 39 34.01 23.91 -15.92
N LEU A 40 33.24 24.63 -15.10
CA LEU A 40 32.74 24.11 -13.82
C LEU A 40 31.70 23.00 -14.06
N GLN A 41 31.88 21.87 -13.38
CA GLN A 41 31.03 20.68 -13.44
C GLN A 41 30.35 20.37 -12.10
N LEU A 42 30.96 20.79 -10.99
CA LEU A 42 30.42 20.58 -9.65
C LEU A 42 30.61 21.83 -8.81
N ILE A 43 29.57 22.21 -8.07
CA ILE A 43 29.67 23.20 -6.99
C ILE A 43 29.09 22.65 -5.69
N ASP A 44 29.83 22.85 -4.61
CA ASP A 44 29.39 22.55 -3.26
C ASP A 44 29.12 23.85 -2.49
N VAL A 45 27.84 24.10 -2.23
CA VAL A 45 27.32 25.22 -1.43
C VAL A 45 26.55 24.68 -0.21
N SER A 46 26.83 23.45 0.21
CA SER A 46 26.22 22.85 1.40
C SER A 46 26.63 23.60 2.68
N ASN A 47 25.85 23.46 3.75
CA ASN A 47 26.15 24.07 5.06
C ASN A 47 26.33 25.60 4.96
N ASN A 48 25.38 26.26 4.30
CA ASN A 48 25.30 27.72 4.14
C ASN A 48 23.91 28.21 4.59
N ASN A 49 23.56 29.47 4.28
CA ASN A 49 22.28 30.09 4.62
C ASN A 49 21.44 30.42 3.37
N LEU A 50 21.44 29.52 2.37
CA LEU A 50 20.66 29.69 1.15
C LEU A 50 19.17 29.42 1.42
N SER A 51 18.33 30.34 0.98
CA SER A 51 16.87 30.22 0.91
C SER A 51 16.36 29.62 -0.41
N HIS A 52 17.15 29.69 -1.49
CA HIS A 52 16.80 29.13 -2.80
C HIS A 52 18.02 28.46 -3.43
N ALA A 53 17.78 27.41 -4.21
CA ALA A 53 18.84 26.79 -5.01
C ALA A 53 19.43 27.82 -5.99
N PRO A 54 20.77 27.89 -6.16
CA PRO A 54 21.39 28.74 -7.16
C PRO A 54 20.79 28.45 -8.55
N ASN A 55 20.52 29.49 -9.35
CA ASN A 55 20.04 29.28 -10.71
C ASN A 55 21.22 28.84 -11.59
N ILE A 56 21.15 27.60 -12.10
CA ILE A 56 22.18 26.97 -12.95
C ILE A 56 21.60 26.68 -14.35
N SER A 57 20.55 27.39 -14.75
CA SER A 57 19.88 27.13 -16.02
C SER A 57 20.83 27.24 -17.21
N GLY A 58 20.71 26.29 -18.14
CA GLY A 58 21.55 26.23 -19.34
C GLY A 58 22.86 25.46 -19.19
N ARG A 59 23.13 24.83 -18.03
CA ARG A 59 24.21 23.84 -17.90
C ARG A 59 23.68 22.42 -17.97
N SER A 60 24.23 21.61 -18.86
CA SER A 60 23.97 20.17 -18.94
C SER A 60 25.00 19.37 -18.14
N ASP A 61 24.57 18.31 -17.45
CA ASP A 61 25.44 17.38 -16.71
C ASP A 61 26.27 18.04 -15.59
N PHE A 62 25.64 18.97 -14.87
CA PHE A 62 26.25 19.71 -13.77
C PHE A 62 25.77 19.16 -12.41
N SER A 63 26.69 19.03 -11.45
CA SER A 63 26.41 18.54 -10.10
C SER A 63 26.31 19.66 -9.08
N LEU A 64 25.24 19.67 -8.28
CA LEU A 64 24.98 20.68 -7.26
C LEU A 64 24.82 20.02 -5.88
N HIS A 65 25.63 20.43 -4.92
CA HIS A 65 25.49 20.02 -3.52
C HIS A 65 24.97 21.21 -2.68
N ILE A 66 23.73 21.10 -2.19
CA ILE A 66 23.02 22.16 -1.45
C ILE A 66 22.51 21.69 -0.07
N ALA A 67 23.02 20.57 0.43
CA ALA A 67 22.62 20.02 1.73
C ALA A 67 22.80 21.02 2.88
N ASN A 68 22.04 20.85 3.97
CA ASN A 68 22.16 21.64 5.20
C ASN A 68 22.03 23.16 5.00
N ASN A 69 21.17 23.60 4.09
CA ASN A 69 20.71 24.99 4.00
C ASN A 69 19.34 25.09 4.68
N GLU A 70 19.31 25.61 5.91
CA GLU A 70 18.17 25.42 6.83
C GLU A 70 16.82 25.88 6.27
N PHE A 71 16.81 26.98 5.52
CA PHE A 71 15.62 27.64 4.97
C PHE A 71 15.46 27.44 3.45
N LEU A 72 16.15 26.46 2.88
CA LEU A 72 16.09 26.17 1.45
C LEU A 72 14.65 25.86 1.02
N ASN A 73 14.10 26.63 0.08
CA ASN A 73 12.80 26.38 -0.53
C ASN A 73 12.92 25.29 -1.61
N CYS A 74 11.90 24.42 -1.70
CA CYS A 74 11.80 23.38 -2.73
C CYS A 74 11.49 23.92 -4.14
N ASP A 75 11.06 25.18 -4.25
CA ASP A 75 10.71 25.79 -5.54
C ASP A 75 11.91 25.89 -6.49
N GLY A 76 11.69 25.63 -7.79
CA GLY A 76 12.74 25.67 -8.82
C GLY A 76 13.62 24.40 -8.89
N ILE A 77 13.59 23.53 -7.88
CA ILE A 77 14.42 22.32 -7.86
C ILE A 77 13.95 21.32 -8.92
N LYS A 78 12.64 21.15 -9.09
CA LYS A 78 12.05 20.23 -10.08
C LYS A 78 12.45 20.63 -11.50
N GLU A 79 12.42 21.92 -11.80
CA GLU A 79 12.82 22.50 -13.09
C GLU A 79 14.31 22.24 -13.37
N GLN A 80 15.19 22.46 -12.38
CA GLN A 80 16.61 22.15 -12.52
C GLN A 80 16.87 20.65 -12.74
N MET A 81 16.13 19.77 -12.07
CA MET A 81 16.22 18.33 -12.31
C MET A 81 15.80 17.94 -13.74
N LEU A 82 14.78 18.60 -14.29
CA LEU A 82 14.35 18.40 -15.69
C LEU A 82 15.41 18.88 -16.70
N GLU A 83 16.24 19.84 -16.33
CA GLU A 83 17.41 20.29 -17.11
C GLU A 83 18.65 19.37 -16.96
N ASN A 84 18.50 18.20 -16.33
CA ASN A 84 19.57 17.22 -16.05
C ASN A 84 20.65 17.70 -15.07
N ILE A 85 20.31 18.60 -14.15
CA ILE A 85 21.16 18.93 -13.00
C ILE A 85 21.13 17.78 -12.00
N LYS A 86 22.31 17.32 -11.56
CA LYS A 86 22.49 16.22 -10.60
C LYS A 86 22.67 16.77 -9.20
N PHE A 87 21.72 16.49 -8.31
CA PHE A 87 21.86 16.85 -6.90
C PHE A 87 22.69 15.81 -6.15
N VAL A 88 23.68 16.27 -5.40
CA VAL A 88 24.53 15.41 -4.57
C VAL A 88 23.77 15.08 -3.27
N HIS A 89 23.71 13.80 -2.90
CA HIS A 89 22.97 13.28 -1.72
C HIS A 89 21.50 13.74 -1.64
N PRO A 90 20.66 13.41 -2.65
CA PRO A 90 19.26 13.87 -2.71
C PRO A 90 18.37 13.30 -1.58
N ASP A 91 18.73 12.14 -1.02
CA ASP A 91 18.01 11.50 0.09
C ASP A 91 18.28 12.14 1.46
N GLN A 92 19.34 12.96 1.56
CA GLN A 92 19.75 13.64 2.80
C GLN A 92 19.54 15.16 2.71
N THR A 93 19.31 15.68 1.51
CA THR A 93 19.12 17.10 1.27
C THR A 93 17.64 17.45 1.44
N LEU A 94 17.35 18.25 2.46
CA LEU A 94 16.01 18.72 2.79
C LEU A 94 15.76 20.12 2.22
N CYS A 95 14.56 20.34 1.70
CA CYS A 95 14.03 21.66 1.38
C CYS A 95 12.64 21.82 2.01
N ARG A 96 12.19 23.06 2.21
CA ARG A 96 10.89 23.40 2.78
C ARG A 96 9.91 23.74 1.68
N LYS A 97 8.70 23.20 1.76
CA LYS A 97 7.55 23.55 0.92
C LYS A 97 6.42 24.06 1.80
N PHE A 98 5.83 25.18 1.44
CA PHE A 98 4.65 25.72 2.12
C PHE A 98 3.41 24.93 1.69
N VAL A 99 2.59 24.53 2.66
CA VAL A 99 1.34 23.79 2.41
C VAL A 99 0.18 24.51 3.06
N THR A 100 -0.91 24.70 2.30
CA THR A 100 -2.16 25.26 2.82
C THR A 100 -3.02 24.12 3.37
N ILE A 101 -3.11 23.98 4.70
CA ILE A 101 -4.01 22.99 5.31
C ILE A 101 -5.42 23.56 5.32
N THR A 102 -6.31 23.01 4.50
CA THR A 102 -7.73 23.38 4.45
C THR A 102 -8.47 22.83 5.66
N GLN A 103 -8.28 23.42 6.84
CA GLN A 103 -9.33 23.45 7.89
C GLN A 103 -9.04 24.41 9.04
N TRP A 104 -7.78 24.80 9.27
CA TRP A 104 -7.43 25.93 10.16
C TRP A 104 -6.21 26.65 9.57
N SER A 105 -6.32 27.96 9.40
CA SER A 105 -5.31 28.85 8.81
C SER A 105 -4.04 28.93 9.66
N LYS A 106 -3.22 27.88 9.60
CA LYS A 106 -1.80 27.88 9.97
C LYS A 106 -1.02 27.39 8.74
N GLU A 107 -0.15 28.24 8.23
CA GLU A 107 0.83 27.84 7.22
C GLU A 107 1.85 26.93 7.91
N ASP A 108 1.77 25.64 7.65
CA ASP A 108 2.78 24.69 8.10
C ASP A 108 3.79 24.47 6.95
N THR A 109 5.08 24.63 7.27
CA THR A 109 6.17 24.26 6.36
C THR A 109 6.49 22.78 6.53
N VAL A 110 6.50 22.05 5.42
CA VAL A 110 6.94 20.65 5.39
C VAL A 110 8.34 20.57 4.81
N SER A 111 9.21 19.80 5.46
CA SER A 111 10.50 19.43 4.90
C SER A 111 10.39 18.19 4.00
N LEU A 112 10.88 18.29 2.77
CA LEU A 112 10.91 17.22 1.76
C LEU A 112 12.36 16.91 1.40
N ASN A 113 12.65 15.63 1.17
CA ASN A 113 13.91 15.23 0.55
C ASN A 113 13.89 15.59 -0.94
N LEU A 114 15.05 15.90 -1.51
CA LEU A 114 15.14 16.12 -2.96
C LEU A 114 14.82 14.86 -3.75
N SER A 115 15.07 13.66 -3.20
CA SER A 115 14.65 12.41 -3.85
C SER A 115 13.12 12.28 -3.94
N SER A 116 12.38 12.82 -2.98
CA SER A 116 10.91 12.91 -3.03
C SER A 116 10.43 13.91 -4.10
N ILE A 117 11.23 14.92 -4.45
CA ILE A 117 10.95 15.80 -5.60
C ILE A 117 11.28 15.07 -6.91
N ALA A 118 12.43 14.39 -6.96
CA ALA A 118 12.85 13.64 -8.14
C ALA A 118 11.84 12.54 -8.50
N SER A 119 11.23 11.89 -7.50
CA SER A 119 10.18 10.89 -7.74
C SER A 119 8.96 11.49 -8.44
N THR A 120 8.64 12.78 -8.25
CA THR A 120 7.53 13.44 -8.96
C THR A 120 7.74 13.51 -10.47
N ILE A 121 8.99 13.55 -10.93
CA ILE A 121 9.33 13.52 -12.36
C ILE A 121 9.06 12.12 -12.93
N MET A 122 9.30 11.08 -12.13
CA MET A 122 9.07 9.69 -12.53
C MET A 122 7.58 9.33 -12.59
N ILE A 123 6.71 10.06 -11.88
CA ILE A 123 5.25 9.86 -11.90
C ILE A 123 4.71 9.78 -13.34
N HIS A 124 5.07 10.75 -14.19
CA HIS A 124 4.57 10.79 -15.56
C HIS A 124 5.15 9.67 -16.42
N LYS A 125 6.39 9.23 -16.16
CA LYS A 125 7.04 8.13 -16.90
C LYS A 125 6.46 6.77 -16.54
N GLN A 126 6.09 6.57 -15.27
CA GLN A 126 5.52 5.32 -14.74
C GLN A 126 3.98 5.28 -14.80
N CYS A 127 3.34 6.35 -15.28
CA CYS A 127 1.89 6.42 -15.31
C CYS A 127 1.31 5.36 -16.27
N PRO A 128 0.30 4.57 -15.86
CA PRO A 128 -0.26 3.54 -16.72
C PRO A 128 -0.84 4.13 -18.02
N PRO A 129 -0.78 3.38 -19.13
CA PRO A 129 -1.33 3.86 -20.39
C PRO A 129 -2.83 4.15 -20.24
N LYS A 130 -3.28 5.25 -20.84
CA LYS A 130 -4.66 5.77 -20.75
C LYS A 130 -5.07 6.29 -19.37
N CYS A 131 -4.20 6.31 -18.36
CA CYS A 131 -4.51 6.90 -17.06
C CYS A 131 -3.91 8.31 -16.92
N SER A 132 -4.41 9.05 -15.93
CA SER A 132 -3.86 10.35 -15.52
C SER A 132 -3.25 10.21 -14.13
N CYS A 133 -2.04 10.72 -13.93
CA CYS A 133 -1.35 10.67 -12.65
C CYS A 133 -1.02 12.09 -12.18
N SER A 134 -1.24 12.36 -10.90
CA SER A 134 -1.01 13.68 -10.30
C SER A 134 -0.50 13.57 -8.86
N GLU A 135 0.23 14.60 -8.43
CA GLU A 135 0.57 14.81 -7.02
C GLU A 135 -0.73 15.01 -6.22
N SER A 136 -0.88 14.32 -5.09
CA SER A 136 -2.12 14.32 -4.29
C SER A 136 -1.95 15.07 -2.97
N ARG A 137 -1.09 14.55 -2.09
CA ARG A 137 -0.84 15.13 -0.76
C ARG A 137 0.58 14.80 -0.30
N ILE A 138 1.05 15.51 0.71
CA ILE A 138 2.26 15.11 1.40
C ILE A 138 1.90 14.02 2.41
N VAL A 139 2.64 12.93 2.38
CA VAL A 139 2.55 11.84 3.35
C VAL A 139 3.83 11.81 4.15
N THR A 140 3.68 11.86 5.46
CA THR A 140 4.79 11.84 6.38
C THR A 140 4.88 10.46 7.01
N GLU A 141 5.86 9.67 6.57
CA GLU A 141 6.14 8.36 7.15
C GLU A 141 7.06 8.54 8.37
N LYS A 142 6.67 7.95 9.51
CA LYS A 142 7.54 7.86 10.68
C LYS A 142 8.50 6.70 10.45
N GLY A 143 9.80 6.96 10.37
CA GLY A 143 10.81 5.90 10.31
C GLY A 143 10.79 5.02 11.56
N GLU A 144 11.37 3.82 11.46
CA GLU A 144 11.37 2.76 12.49
C GLU A 144 11.84 3.20 13.90
N ASN A 145 12.50 4.35 14.02
CA ASN A 145 13.01 4.90 15.28
C ASN A 145 12.42 6.27 15.70
N ASN A 146 11.31 6.75 15.10
CA ASN A 146 10.72 8.08 15.37
C ASN A 146 11.66 9.30 15.17
N GLN A 147 12.89 9.10 14.69
CA GLN A 147 13.91 10.15 14.56
C GLN A 147 14.06 10.66 13.11
N ASN A 148 13.73 9.85 12.11
CA ASN A 148 13.77 10.22 10.69
C ASN A 148 12.35 10.26 10.13
N GLN A 149 11.74 11.43 10.22
CA GLN A 149 10.44 11.71 9.62
C GLN A 149 10.65 12.10 8.17
N VAL A 150 10.40 11.17 7.23
CA VAL A 150 10.55 11.44 5.79
C VAL A 150 9.19 11.75 5.21
N SER A 151 9.04 12.94 4.64
CA SER A 151 7.83 13.34 3.94
C SER A 151 7.99 13.06 2.44
N ASN A 152 7.07 12.30 1.87
CA ASN A 152 6.99 11.99 0.45
C ASN A 152 5.75 12.62 -0.16
N ILE A 153 5.78 12.80 -1.48
CA ILE A 153 4.62 13.31 -2.24
C ILE A 153 3.83 12.09 -2.71
N ALA A 154 2.63 11.90 -2.17
CA ALA A 154 1.73 10.85 -2.60
C ALA A 154 1.17 11.11 -4.00
N VAL A 155 0.92 10.02 -4.72
CA VAL A 155 0.42 10.04 -6.09
C VAL A 155 -1.03 9.56 -6.11
N ALA A 156 -1.87 10.28 -6.85
CA ALA A 156 -3.19 9.85 -7.25
C ALA A 156 -3.19 9.43 -8.71
N VAL A 157 -3.74 8.25 -8.99
CA VAL A 157 -3.86 7.67 -10.33
C VAL A 157 -5.33 7.54 -10.68
N ASN A 158 -5.75 8.21 -11.76
CA ASN A 158 -7.10 8.14 -12.30
C ASN A 158 -7.11 7.38 -13.63
N CYS A 159 -7.69 6.20 -13.58
CA CYS A 159 -7.94 5.27 -14.68
C CYS A 159 -9.46 5.07 -14.92
N SER A 160 -10.30 6.01 -14.48
CA SER A 160 -11.75 5.93 -14.67
C SER A 160 -12.16 6.09 -16.13
N TYR A 161 -13.25 5.42 -16.55
CA TYR A 161 -13.83 5.50 -17.89
C TYR A 161 -12.85 5.12 -19.03
N ARG A 162 -11.99 4.11 -18.83
CA ARG A 162 -10.96 3.69 -19.80
C ARG A 162 -11.22 2.35 -20.48
N HIS A 163 -12.40 1.75 -20.23
CA HIS A 163 -12.77 0.42 -20.71
C HIS A 163 -11.76 -0.66 -20.30
N LEU A 164 -11.19 -0.53 -19.10
CA LEU A 164 -10.26 -1.51 -18.56
C LEU A 164 -11.00 -2.80 -18.22
N THR A 165 -10.45 -3.94 -18.62
CA THR A 165 -10.97 -5.25 -18.23
C THR A 165 -10.18 -5.88 -17.07
N LYS A 166 -9.05 -5.28 -16.72
CA LYS A 166 -8.11 -5.72 -15.67
C LYS A 166 -7.53 -4.50 -14.96
N MET A 167 -7.00 -4.72 -13.76
CA MET A 167 -6.20 -3.72 -13.04
C MET A 167 -4.96 -3.33 -13.87
N PRO A 168 -4.43 -2.10 -13.73
CA PRO A 168 -3.14 -1.71 -14.29
C PRO A 168 -2.02 -2.69 -13.89
N GLU A 169 -0.99 -2.88 -14.74
CA GLU A 169 0.11 -3.80 -14.40
C GLU A 169 1.06 -3.24 -13.34
N SER A 170 1.25 -1.93 -13.34
CA SER A 170 2.15 -1.22 -12.44
C SER A 170 1.64 0.18 -12.19
N LEU A 171 1.85 0.70 -10.99
CA LEU A 171 1.56 2.08 -10.62
C LEU A 171 2.87 2.87 -10.43
N PRO A 172 2.81 4.21 -10.48
CA PRO A 172 3.91 5.04 -10.01
C PRO A 172 4.26 4.73 -8.55
N THR A 173 5.52 4.92 -8.18
CA THR A 173 5.95 4.80 -6.78
C THR A 173 5.21 5.81 -5.89
N TYR A 174 4.92 5.44 -4.64
CA TYR A 174 4.14 6.25 -3.68
C TYR A 174 2.69 6.55 -4.12
N THR A 175 2.09 5.69 -4.96
CA THR A 175 0.65 5.77 -5.24
C THR A 175 -0.17 5.39 -4.01
N THR A 176 -0.96 6.34 -3.52
CA THR A 176 -1.87 6.11 -2.38
C THR A 176 -3.32 5.99 -2.82
N THR A 177 -3.67 6.63 -3.94
CA THR A 177 -5.04 6.75 -4.42
C THR A 177 -5.15 6.19 -5.83
N LEU A 178 -6.07 5.25 -6.03
CA LEU A 178 -6.37 4.66 -7.33
C LEU A 178 -7.87 4.74 -7.63
N ASP A 179 -8.23 5.39 -8.73
CA ASP A 179 -9.58 5.38 -9.29
C ASP A 179 -9.61 4.54 -10.57
N VAL A 180 -10.32 3.41 -10.53
CA VAL A 180 -10.59 2.53 -11.67
C VAL A 180 -12.09 2.40 -11.93
N SER A 181 -12.88 3.39 -11.50
CA SER A 181 -14.35 3.37 -11.64
C SER A 181 -14.82 3.44 -13.09
N HIS A 182 -16.05 2.96 -13.35
CA HIS A 182 -16.67 2.97 -14.67
C HIS A 182 -15.83 2.26 -15.74
N ASN A 183 -15.44 1.02 -15.45
CA ASN A 183 -14.69 0.14 -16.33
C ASN A 183 -15.39 -1.23 -16.40
N ASN A 184 -14.72 -2.24 -16.96
CA ASN A 184 -15.20 -3.62 -17.12
C ASN A 184 -14.32 -4.60 -16.34
N ILE A 185 -13.76 -4.16 -15.20
CA ILE A 185 -12.86 -4.98 -14.39
C ILE A 185 -13.65 -6.07 -13.68
N THR A 186 -13.17 -7.30 -13.72
CA THR A 186 -13.86 -8.47 -13.15
C THR A 186 -13.28 -8.95 -11.82
N SER A 187 -12.07 -8.50 -11.46
CA SER A 187 -11.37 -8.88 -10.24
C SER A 187 -10.37 -7.81 -9.81
N LEU A 188 -10.30 -7.55 -8.50
CA LEU A 188 -9.29 -6.69 -7.88
C LEU A 188 -8.07 -7.52 -7.50
N ASN A 189 -7.26 -7.87 -8.49
CA ASN A 189 -6.00 -8.54 -8.25
C ASN A 189 -4.91 -7.50 -7.97
N LEU A 190 -4.69 -7.20 -6.68
CA LEU A 190 -3.61 -6.31 -6.22
C LEU A 190 -2.29 -7.07 -5.99
N ASN A 191 -2.37 -8.40 -5.90
CA ASN A 191 -1.23 -9.29 -5.67
C ASN A 191 -0.56 -9.75 -6.98
N GLY A 192 -0.91 -9.11 -8.10
CA GLY A 192 -0.65 -9.54 -9.47
C GLY A 192 0.79 -9.39 -9.97
N LEU A 193 1.65 -10.33 -9.60
CA LEU A 193 2.70 -10.99 -10.42
C LEU A 193 4.03 -10.29 -10.76
N LYS A 194 4.23 -8.98 -10.53
CA LYS A 194 5.54 -8.33 -10.70
C LYS A 194 6.01 -7.68 -9.38
N PRO A 195 7.29 -7.84 -8.99
CA PRO A 195 7.85 -7.18 -7.80
C PRO A 195 7.63 -5.66 -7.78
N ASP A 196 7.59 -5.03 -8.95
CA ASP A 196 7.57 -3.57 -9.12
C ASP A 196 6.16 -3.00 -9.42
N SER A 197 5.09 -3.67 -8.99
CA SER A 197 3.71 -3.26 -9.29
C SER A 197 3.21 -2.07 -8.44
N ASN A 198 3.89 -1.75 -7.32
CA ASN A 198 3.67 -0.57 -6.48
C ASN A 198 2.24 -0.38 -5.92
N TYR A 199 1.56 -1.49 -5.61
CA TYR A 199 0.24 -1.49 -4.94
C TYR A 199 0.30 -1.42 -3.41
N ASP A 200 1.50 -1.52 -2.84
CA ASP A 200 1.79 -1.65 -1.40
C ASP A 200 1.47 -0.39 -0.58
N LYS A 201 1.53 0.79 -1.21
CA LYS A 201 1.27 2.08 -0.56
C LYS A 201 -0.17 2.58 -0.72
N LEU A 202 -1.04 1.82 -1.39
CA LEU A 202 -2.43 2.21 -1.58
C LEU A 202 -3.18 2.23 -0.25
N ASN A 203 -3.97 3.28 -0.06
CA ASN A 203 -4.95 3.38 1.04
C ASN A 203 -6.35 3.76 0.55
N TYR A 204 -6.48 4.24 -0.69
CA TYR A 204 -7.76 4.63 -1.28
C TYR A 204 -7.95 3.94 -2.64
N ILE A 205 -8.98 3.11 -2.76
CA ILE A 205 -9.39 2.50 -4.03
C ILE A 205 -10.85 2.83 -4.32
N ASN A 206 -11.10 3.44 -5.49
CA ASN A 206 -12.43 3.58 -6.07
C ASN A 206 -12.57 2.62 -7.26
N ALA A 207 -13.38 1.58 -7.11
CA ALA A 207 -13.65 0.57 -8.13
C ALA A 207 -15.14 0.47 -8.49
N ASN A 208 -15.86 1.59 -8.36
CA ASN A 208 -17.30 1.65 -8.62
C ASN A 208 -17.65 1.33 -10.08
N TYR A 209 -18.84 0.77 -10.30
CA TYR A 209 -19.39 0.50 -11.63
C TYR A 209 -18.43 -0.31 -12.51
N ASN A 210 -18.10 -1.50 -12.03
CA ASN A 210 -17.29 -2.51 -12.71
C ASN A 210 -18.07 -3.83 -12.76
N GLU A 211 -17.40 -4.92 -13.15
CA GLU A 211 -17.99 -6.27 -13.26
C GLU A 211 -17.42 -7.23 -12.21
N ILE A 212 -17.02 -6.70 -11.04
CA ILE A 212 -16.36 -7.48 -9.99
C ILE A 212 -17.38 -8.41 -9.35
N LYS A 213 -17.10 -9.72 -9.36
CA LYS A 213 -17.99 -10.75 -8.80
C LYS A 213 -17.56 -11.27 -7.43
N THR A 214 -16.25 -11.27 -7.19
CA THR A 214 -15.65 -11.82 -5.96
C THR A 214 -14.53 -10.92 -5.48
N LEU A 215 -14.35 -10.89 -4.16
CA LEU A 215 -13.28 -10.15 -3.49
C LEU A 215 -12.11 -11.05 -3.07
N GLN A 216 -12.15 -12.36 -3.34
CA GLN A 216 -11.13 -13.31 -2.89
C GLN A 216 -9.70 -12.91 -3.26
N THR A 217 -9.52 -12.23 -4.40
CA THR A 217 -8.20 -11.78 -4.87
C THR A 217 -7.58 -10.65 -4.05
N LEU A 218 -8.35 -10.00 -3.17
CA LEU A 218 -7.85 -9.03 -2.20
C LEU A 218 -7.24 -9.69 -0.96
N GLU A 219 -7.57 -10.97 -0.70
CA GLU A 219 -7.09 -11.68 0.47
C GLU A 219 -5.55 -11.68 0.52
N GLY A 220 -4.99 -11.28 1.66
CA GLY A 220 -3.54 -11.19 1.86
C GLY A 220 -2.85 -10.00 1.18
N SER A 221 -3.58 -9.10 0.51
CA SER A 221 -2.97 -7.89 -0.07
C SER A 221 -2.50 -6.90 1.00
N GLU A 222 -1.39 -6.21 0.72
CA GLU A 222 -0.86 -5.15 1.60
C GLU A 222 -1.87 -4.01 1.81
N PHE A 223 -2.67 -3.71 0.78
CA PHE A 223 -3.76 -2.74 0.84
C PHE A 223 -4.69 -2.99 2.04
N LEU A 224 -5.12 -4.24 2.27
CA LEU A 224 -6.05 -4.56 3.36
C LEU A 224 -5.47 -4.33 4.76
N LYS A 225 -4.15 -4.16 4.92
CA LYS A 225 -3.53 -3.89 6.23
C LYS A 225 -3.67 -2.43 6.68
N ALA A 226 -3.81 -1.50 5.74
CA ALA A 226 -3.75 -0.07 6.03
C ALA A 226 -4.71 0.79 5.20
N PHE A 227 -5.70 0.19 4.53
CA PHE A 227 -6.66 0.96 3.73
C PHE A 227 -7.50 1.92 4.58
N GLU A 228 -7.80 3.07 4.00
CA GLU A 228 -8.71 4.08 4.54
C GLU A 228 -10.05 4.04 3.80
N TYR A 229 -10.07 3.69 2.52
CA TYR A 229 -11.28 3.71 1.70
C TYR A 229 -11.28 2.68 0.57
N LEU A 230 -12.39 1.94 0.45
CA LEU A 230 -12.65 0.98 -0.62
C LEU A 230 -14.08 1.14 -1.14
N SER A 231 -14.24 1.67 -2.36
CA SER A 231 -15.54 1.77 -3.03
C SER A 231 -15.72 0.62 -4.02
N LEU A 232 -16.78 -0.15 -3.85
CA LEU A 232 -17.17 -1.29 -4.70
C LEU A 232 -18.61 -1.17 -5.20
N LYS A 233 -19.19 0.04 -5.15
CA LYS A 233 -20.57 0.31 -5.54
C LYS A 233 -20.84 -0.11 -6.98
N GLY A 234 -22.02 -0.66 -7.26
CA GLY A 234 -22.44 -0.93 -8.64
C GLY A 234 -21.67 -2.05 -9.33
N ASN A 235 -21.24 -3.07 -8.58
CA ASN A 235 -20.56 -4.26 -9.11
C ASN A 235 -21.51 -5.47 -9.15
N GLN A 236 -20.95 -6.68 -9.34
CA GLN A 236 -21.69 -7.94 -9.40
C GLN A 236 -21.39 -8.83 -8.18
N ILE A 237 -21.06 -8.23 -7.04
CA ILE A 237 -20.68 -8.96 -5.82
C ILE A 237 -21.93 -9.61 -5.23
N SER A 238 -21.85 -10.92 -4.96
CA SER A 238 -22.94 -11.69 -4.36
C SER A 238 -22.72 -12.06 -2.89
N LYS A 239 -21.47 -12.09 -2.44
CA LYS A 239 -21.07 -12.46 -1.07
C LYS A 239 -19.94 -11.57 -0.56
N ILE A 240 -19.95 -11.30 0.74
CA ILE A 240 -18.88 -10.58 1.42
C ILE A 240 -18.03 -11.60 2.18
N PRO A 241 -16.73 -11.71 1.90
CA PRO A 241 -15.87 -12.70 2.55
C PRO A 241 -15.49 -12.27 3.97
N HIS A 242 -15.35 -13.25 4.87
CA HIS A 242 -15.07 -13.01 6.29
C HIS A 242 -13.70 -12.35 6.56
N PHE A 243 -12.71 -12.50 5.68
CA PHE A 243 -11.43 -11.79 5.85
C PHE A 243 -11.60 -10.26 5.80
N LEU A 244 -12.65 -9.74 5.13
CA LEU A 244 -12.90 -8.31 5.03
C LEU A 244 -13.28 -7.71 6.39
N GLU A 245 -14.04 -8.46 7.19
CA GLU A 245 -14.38 -8.10 8.57
C GLU A 245 -13.10 -7.92 9.41
N LYS A 246 -12.16 -8.88 9.31
CA LYS A 246 -10.86 -8.81 10.00
C LYS A 246 -10.00 -7.65 9.51
N ALA A 247 -10.00 -7.40 8.20
CA ALA A 247 -9.23 -6.30 7.62
C ALA A 247 -9.73 -4.94 8.15
N VAL A 248 -11.04 -4.72 8.12
CA VAL A 248 -11.68 -3.48 8.58
C VAL A 248 -11.43 -3.23 10.07
N THR A 249 -11.72 -4.24 10.90
CA THR A 249 -11.56 -4.16 12.37
C THR A 249 -10.11 -4.12 12.82
N GLY A 250 -9.18 -4.67 12.03
CA GLY A 250 -7.75 -4.69 12.31
C GLY A 250 -6.97 -3.47 11.81
N THR A 251 -7.62 -2.51 11.12
CA THR A 251 -6.89 -1.33 10.60
C THR A 251 -6.35 -0.47 11.76
N PRO A 252 -5.04 -0.15 11.80
CA PRO A 252 -4.44 0.63 12.90
C PRO A 252 -5.07 2.01 13.09
N SER A 253 -5.64 2.57 12.01
CA SER A 253 -6.30 3.88 12.02
C SER A 253 -7.75 3.81 12.50
N GLY A 254 -8.39 2.63 12.50
CA GLY A 254 -9.83 2.48 12.74
C GLY A 254 -10.71 3.20 11.70
N LYS A 255 -10.12 3.62 10.57
CA LYS A 255 -10.73 4.51 9.57
C LYS A 255 -11.17 3.79 8.29
N GLY A 256 -10.90 2.49 8.15
CA GLY A 256 -11.26 1.75 6.94
C GLY A 256 -12.75 1.89 6.64
N GLN A 257 -13.08 2.55 5.52
CA GLN A 257 -14.43 2.74 5.04
C GLN A 257 -14.67 1.93 3.77
N ILE A 258 -15.85 1.31 3.67
CA ILE A 258 -16.24 0.50 2.51
C ILE A 258 -17.60 0.95 2.00
N LEU A 259 -17.77 1.00 0.68
CA LEU A 259 -19.07 1.18 0.03
C LEU A 259 -19.42 -0.05 -0.81
N LEU A 260 -20.61 -0.60 -0.60
CA LEU A 260 -21.07 -1.87 -1.20
C LEU A 260 -22.44 -1.79 -1.88
N SER A 261 -23.11 -0.63 -1.88
CA SER A 261 -24.43 -0.45 -2.50
C SER A 261 -24.46 -0.84 -4.00
N ASP A 262 -25.66 -1.07 -4.54
CA ASP A 262 -25.89 -1.41 -5.94
C ASP A 262 -25.17 -2.68 -6.45
N ASN A 263 -24.87 -3.62 -5.55
CA ASN A 263 -24.31 -4.94 -5.88
C ASN A 263 -25.40 -6.01 -6.06
N LYS A 264 -25.00 -7.25 -6.34
CA LYS A 264 -25.88 -8.38 -6.66
C LYS A 264 -25.95 -9.41 -5.53
N PHE A 265 -26.13 -8.94 -4.30
CA PHE A 265 -26.17 -9.79 -3.11
C PHE A 265 -27.33 -10.78 -3.17
N GLU A 266 -27.02 -12.06 -3.06
CA GLU A 266 -28.04 -13.11 -3.07
C GLU A 266 -28.52 -13.35 -1.64
N CYS A 267 -29.81 -13.15 -1.38
CA CYS A 267 -30.37 -13.34 -0.05
C CYS A 267 -30.97 -14.74 0.08
N ASN A 268 -30.27 -15.59 0.83
CA ASN A 268 -30.63 -16.95 1.19
C ASN A 268 -30.51 -17.12 2.73
N CYS A 269 -30.59 -18.35 3.24
CA CYS A 269 -30.45 -18.59 4.67
C CYS A 269 -29.04 -18.22 5.21
N ASP A 270 -27.98 -18.46 4.43
CA ASP A 270 -26.60 -18.06 4.76
C ASP A 270 -26.47 -16.54 4.92
N THR A 271 -27.08 -15.77 4.01
CA THR A 271 -27.13 -14.31 4.10
C THR A 271 -27.86 -13.83 5.36
N ALA A 272 -28.95 -14.49 5.74
CA ALA A 272 -29.70 -14.14 6.95
C ALA A 272 -28.93 -14.48 8.25
N LEU A 273 -28.27 -15.63 8.30
CA LEU A 273 -27.59 -16.14 9.49
C LEU A 273 -26.18 -15.60 9.69
N HIS A 274 -25.45 -15.28 8.62
CA HIS A 274 -24.03 -14.92 8.69
C HIS A 274 -23.74 -13.52 8.14
N MET A 275 -24.20 -13.21 6.92
CA MET A 275 -23.85 -11.94 6.29
C MET A 275 -24.54 -10.74 6.94
N LYS A 276 -25.83 -10.85 7.29
CA LYS A 276 -26.56 -9.79 7.98
C LYS A 276 -25.93 -9.42 9.33
N PRO A 277 -25.65 -10.35 10.26
CA PRO A 277 -24.95 -10.03 11.50
C PRO A 277 -23.57 -9.40 11.29
N MET A 278 -22.80 -9.89 10.31
CA MET A 278 -21.50 -9.31 9.97
C MET A 278 -21.64 -7.87 9.46
N LEU A 279 -22.61 -7.60 8.59
CA LEU A 279 -22.90 -6.23 8.12
C LEU A 279 -23.24 -5.31 9.29
N VAL A 280 -24.08 -5.76 10.23
CA VAL A 280 -24.44 -4.99 11.45
C VAL A 280 -23.20 -4.67 12.27
N ALA A 281 -22.32 -5.66 12.49
CA ALA A 281 -21.09 -5.47 13.23
C ALA A 281 -20.15 -4.44 12.56
N LEU A 282 -20.24 -4.31 11.24
CA LEU A 282 -19.42 -3.41 10.42
C LEU A 282 -20.12 -2.09 10.06
N GLU A 283 -21.28 -1.75 10.65
CA GLU A 283 -22.09 -0.57 10.32
C GLU A 283 -21.27 0.73 10.27
N LYS A 284 -20.36 0.94 11.23
CA LYS A 284 -19.51 2.16 11.29
C LYS A 284 -18.48 2.27 10.17
N HIS A 285 -18.18 1.16 9.52
CA HIS A 285 -17.19 1.06 8.45
C HIS A 285 -17.84 0.97 7.07
N ILE A 286 -19.07 0.46 6.98
CA ILE A 286 -19.82 0.38 5.73
C ILE A 286 -20.66 1.64 5.60
N VAL A 287 -20.15 2.62 4.86
CA VAL A 287 -20.73 3.97 4.79
C VAL A 287 -22.15 3.97 4.23
N ASP A 288 -22.44 3.06 3.30
CA ASP A 288 -23.73 2.92 2.62
C ASP A 288 -24.52 1.70 3.09
N PHE A 289 -24.32 1.28 4.35
CA PHE A 289 -24.93 0.11 4.98
C PHE A 289 -26.46 0.03 4.79
N GLU A 290 -27.16 1.16 4.89
CA GLU A 290 -28.62 1.23 4.72
C GLU A 290 -29.11 1.06 3.28
N ASN A 291 -28.21 1.09 2.30
CA ASN A 291 -28.51 1.03 0.86
C ASN A 291 -28.04 -0.29 0.23
N ILE A 292 -27.88 -1.33 1.04
CA ILE A 292 -27.53 -2.68 0.57
C ILE A 292 -28.81 -3.52 0.44
N TYR A 293 -29.14 -3.87 -0.80
CA TYR A 293 -30.35 -4.61 -1.16
C TYR A 293 -30.06 -6.04 -1.61
N CYS A 294 -31.03 -6.92 -1.39
CA CYS A 294 -31.07 -8.24 -2.00
C CYS A 294 -31.30 -8.10 -3.51
N ASN A 295 -30.67 -8.97 -4.30
CA ASN A 295 -30.86 -9.01 -5.76
C ASN A 295 -32.06 -9.87 -6.17
N ASN A 296 -32.35 -10.92 -5.41
CA ASN A 296 -33.46 -11.86 -5.64
C ASN A 296 -34.76 -11.46 -4.93
N MET A 297 -34.72 -10.42 -4.08
CA MET A 297 -35.86 -9.91 -3.32
C MET A 297 -35.75 -8.39 -3.25
N GLU A 298 -36.85 -7.65 -3.35
CA GLU A 298 -36.85 -6.18 -3.19
C GLU A 298 -36.82 -5.76 -1.70
N ILE A 299 -35.86 -6.28 -0.95
CA ILE A 299 -35.72 -6.06 0.50
C ILE A 299 -34.27 -5.69 0.81
N LYS A 300 -34.06 -4.81 1.79
CA LYS A 300 -32.72 -4.51 2.32
C LYS A 300 -32.18 -5.71 3.10
N ILE A 301 -30.88 -5.96 3.02
CA ILE A 301 -30.28 -7.10 3.75
C ILE A 301 -30.46 -6.93 5.26
N ILE A 302 -30.42 -5.70 5.76
CA ILE A 302 -30.60 -5.42 7.18
C ILE A 302 -32.02 -5.74 7.69
N ASP A 303 -33.02 -5.61 6.81
CA ASP A 303 -34.44 -5.88 7.10
C ASP A 303 -34.81 -7.36 6.86
N LEU A 304 -33.83 -8.20 6.47
CA LEU A 304 -34.06 -9.60 6.18
C LEU A 304 -34.45 -10.38 7.44
N VAL A 305 -35.56 -11.12 7.39
CA VAL A 305 -36.05 -11.95 8.48
C VAL A 305 -35.71 -13.41 8.20
N ASN A 306 -35.12 -14.10 9.18
CA ASN A 306 -34.65 -15.47 9.02
C ASN A 306 -35.74 -16.42 8.52
N GLU A 307 -36.96 -16.32 9.05
CA GLU A 307 -38.10 -17.18 8.70
C GLU A 307 -38.50 -17.09 7.20
N LYS A 308 -38.21 -15.98 6.53
CA LYS A 308 -38.52 -15.81 5.10
C LYS A 308 -37.60 -16.62 4.20
N VAL A 309 -36.41 -16.99 4.68
CA VAL A 309 -35.33 -17.51 3.84
C VAL A 309 -34.73 -18.82 4.37
N CYS A 310 -34.84 -19.07 5.66
CA CYS A 310 -34.42 -20.29 6.32
C CYS A 310 -35.61 -21.22 6.51
N THR A 311 -35.88 -22.06 5.53
CA THR A 311 -36.67 -23.28 5.78
C THR A 311 -35.74 -24.33 6.39
N ILE A 312 -36.14 -24.94 7.50
CA ILE A 312 -35.35 -25.81 8.41
C ILE A 312 -34.72 -27.07 7.74
N ASN A 313 -34.84 -27.25 6.43
CA ASN A 313 -34.44 -28.46 5.71
C ASN A 313 -32.94 -28.55 5.34
N GLU A 314 -32.14 -27.50 5.50
CA GLU A 314 -30.71 -27.53 5.11
C GLU A 314 -29.75 -28.12 6.17
N ILE A 315 -30.26 -28.55 7.32
CA ILE A 315 -29.44 -28.96 8.47
C ILE A 315 -28.92 -30.42 8.37
N ASN A 316 -29.29 -31.22 7.37
CA ASN A 316 -29.11 -32.67 7.47
C ASN A 316 -27.67 -33.21 7.31
N TYR A 317 -26.82 -32.64 6.44
CA TYR A 317 -25.54 -33.30 6.07
C TYR A 317 -24.44 -33.18 7.13
N ILE A 318 -24.37 -32.07 7.87
CA ILE A 318 -23.36 -31.87 8.92
C ILE A 318 -23.56 -32.89 10.06
N TYR A 319 -24.81 -33.17 10.44
CA TYR A 319 -25.10 -34.18 11.46
C TYR A 319 -24.66 -35.58 11.01
N TYR A 320 -24.84 -35.93 9.74
CA TYR A 320 -24.33 -37.21 9.22
C TYR A 320 -22.80 -37.29 9.24
N ILE A 321 -22.10 -36.20 8.93
CA ILE A 321 -20.63 -36.13 9.01
C ILE A 321 -20.17 -36.27 10.47
N ILE A 322 -20.76 -35.54 11.40
CA ILE A 322 -20.44 -35.60 12.84
C ILE A 322 -20.68 -37.02 13.37
N VAL A 323 -21.82 -37.63 13.04
CA VAL A 323 -22.13 -39.01 13.46
C VAL A 323 -21.12 -40.00 12.88
N ALA A 324 -20.76 -39.86 11.60
CA ALA A 324 -19.76 -40.72 10.97
C ALA A 324 -18.38 -40.57 11.61
N GLU A 325 -17.96 -39.34 11.95
CA GLU A 325 -16.68 -39.06 12.60
C GLU A 325 -16.63 -39.60 14.02
N VAL A 326 -17.71 -39.45 14.79
CA VAL A 326 -17.85 -40.04 16.14
C VAL A 326 -17.80 -41.58 16.08
N LEU A 327 -18.47 -42.19 15.09
CA LEU A 327 -18.40 -43.64 14.88
C LEU A 327 -16.98 -44.12 14.55
N LEU A 328 -16.29 -43.40 13.67
CA LEU A 328 -14.89 -43.69 13.30
C LEU A 328 -13.98 -43.58 14.53
N LEU A 329 -14.15 -42.54 15.35
CA LEU A 329 -13.40 -42.34 16.58
C LEU A 329 -13.65 -43.48 17.58
N LEU A 330 -14.91 -43.88 17.78
CA LEU A 330 -15.26 -45.00 18.67
C LEU A 330 -14.69 -46.33 18.18
N LEU A 331 -14.70 -46.60 16.87
CA LEU A 331 -14.07 -47.79 16.30
C LEU A 331 -12.55 -47.78 16.50
N LEU A 332 -11.91 -46.63 16.35
CA LEU A 332 -10.47 -46.47 16.54
C LEU A 332 -10.07 -46.67 18.01
N VAL A 333 -10.78 -46.02 18.94
CA VAL A 333 -10.60 -46.22 20.39
C VAL A 333 -10.87 -47.67 20.78
N GLY A 334 -11.93 -48.28 20.23
CA GLY A 334 -12.26 -49.69 20.45
C GLY A 334 -11.15 -50.62 19.97
N LYS A 335 -10.59 -50.37 18.78
CA LYS A 335 -9.49 -51.15 18.23
C LYS A 335 -8.20 -51.02 19.03
N VAL A 336 -7.85 -49.80 19.44
CA VAL A 336 -6.68 -49.54 20.29
C VAL A 336 -6.86 -50.23 21.65
N SER A 337 -8.05 -50.12 22.25
CA SER A 337 -8.36 -50.78 23.53
C SER A 337 -8.28 -52.31 23.41
N TYR A 338 -8.77 -52.88 22.31
CA TYR A 338 -8.66 -54.31 22.02
C TYR A 338 -7.21 -54.74 21.85
N ASP A 339 -6.43 -54.01 21.06
CA ASP A 339 -5.01 -54.32 20.82
C ASP A 339 -4.18 -54.22 22.10
N TYR A 340 -4.47 -53.23 22.95
CA TYR A 340 -3.85 -53.11 24.27
C TYR A 340 -4.21 -54.30 25.17
N TRP A 341 -5.47 -54.73 25.18
CA TRP A 341 -5.90 -55.89 25.95
C TRP A 341 -5.23 -57.18 25.47
N VAL A 342 -5.15 -57.42 24.15
CA VAL A 342 -4.46 -58.57 23.56
C VAL A 342 -2.97 -58.55 23.91
N PHE A 343 -2.32 -57.39 23.81
CA PHE A 343 -0.92 -57.25 24.19
C PHE A 343 -0.71 -57.60 25.67
N LYS A 344 -1.58 -57.13 26.57
CA LYS A 344 -1.48 -57.39 28.01
C LYS A 344 -1.68 -58.87 28.38
N HIS A 345 -2.58 -59.58 27.71
CA HIS A 345 -2.92 -60.97 28.05
C HIS A 345 -2.13 -62.02 27.28
N VAL A 346 -1.73 -61.73 26.04
CA VAL A 346 -1.14 -62.73 25.12
C VAL A 346 0.28 -62.34 24.69
N GLY A 347 0.71 -61.10 24.93
CA GLY A 347 2.08 -60.64 24.63
C GLY A 347 2.37 -60.35 23.15
N TYR A 348 1.38 -60.49 22.27
CA TYR A 348 1.54 -60.16 20.85
C TYR A 348 1.43 -58.66 20.61
N LEU A 349 2.41 -58.09 19.89
CA LEU A 349 2.34 -56.71 19.44
C LEU A 349 1.26 -56.54 18.35
N PRO A 350 0.48 -55.44 18.38
CA PRO A 350 -0.46 -55.13 17.31
C PRO A 350 0.25 -55.03 15.95
N TRP A 351 -0.45 -55.45 14.88
CA TRP A 351 0.13 -55.57 13.53
C TRP A 351 0.92 -54.34 13.04
N PRO A 352 0.45 -53.08 13.23
CA PRO A 352 1.23 -51.90 12.84
C PRO A 352 2.56 -51.79 13.59
N ALA A 353 2.57 -52.08 14.89
CA ALA A 353 3.79 -52.06 15.72
C ALA A 353 4.74 -53.20 15.34
N SER A 354 4.21 -54.37 14.97
CA SER A 354 5.02 -55.50 14.50
C SER A 354 5.71 -55.28 13.15
N LYS A 355 5.25 -54.29 12.37
CA LYS A 355 5.75 -53.94 11.04
C LYS A 355 6.50 -52.60 11.00
N MET A 356 6.69 -51.94 12.16
CA MET A 356 7.53 -50.75 12.21
C MET A 356 8.99 -51.13 11.94
N PRO A 357 9.68 -50.45 11.00
CA PRO A 357 11.11 -50.65 10.79
C PRO A 357 11.86 -50.26 12.08
N ARG A 358 12.83 -51.09 12.47
CA ARG A 358 13.66 -50.82 13.65
C ARG A 358 14.37 -49.48 13.46
N LEU A 359 14.29 -48.61 14.46
CA LEU A 359 15.03 -47.36 14.47
C LEU A 359 16.53 -47.67 14.60
N PRO A 360 17.42 -46.87 14.00
CA PRO A 360 18.87 -47.15 13.97
C PRO A 360 19.53 -47.26 15.37
N CYS A 361 18.82 -46.88 16.44
CA CYS A 361 19.29 -46.99 17.82
C CYS A 361 19.12 -48.40 18.43
N ASP A 362 18.28 -49.27 17.85
CA ASP A 362 18.05 -50.63 18.37
C ASP A 362 19.22 -51.58 18.07
N CYS A 363 20.15 -51.18 17.19
CA CYS A 363 21.35 -51.96 16.87
C CYS A 363 22.48 -51.82 17.91
N VAL A 364 22.40 -50.88 18.85
CA VAL A 364 23.51 -50.59 19.80
C VAL A 364 23.45 -51.44 21.07
N LEU A 365 22.34 -52.14 21.31
CA LEU A 365 22.13 -52.98 22.51
C LEU A 365 22.28 -54.49 22.27
N GLU A 366 22.61 -54.92 21.04
CA GLU A 366 23.02 -56.30 20.74
C GLU A 366 24.54 -56.34 20.57
N ASN A 367 25.28 -56.36 21.69
CA ASN A 367 26.68 -56.82 21.78
C ASN A 367 26.96 -57.39 23.17
#